data_AF-A0A539EKY2-F1
#
_entry.id   AF-A0A539EKY2-F1
#
_cell.length_a   1.000
_cell.length_b   1.000
_cell.length_c   1.000
_cell.angle_alpha   90.00
_cell.angle_beta   90.00
_cell.angle_gamma   90.00
#
_symmetry.space_group_name_H-M   'P 1'
#
loop_
_entity.id
_entity.type
_entity.pdbx_description
1 polymer ?
#
loop_
_entity_poly.entity_id
_entity_poly.type
_entity_poly.pdbx_seq_one_letter_code
_entity_poly.pdbx_strand_id
1 'polypeptide(L)'
;MGIAILPEKPRWVEAAAALPLAFAQVREDAEVDRWLVRAVPHPCRVVMTASGGCTAAALASEPNVSRLEFVDLNPAQVALTRLKLRLLLERSPLERLALLGHGPMDPKRRLAALESELAALGLAPDVLGPAGLLGSLGPDHVGRYERLFAALRAEFSEQAQALKALMGLSDPAEQARRVAPGTALGRALDAAHVRTFAMANLEALFPTAAAAPRGMEYPLHFAARLRWAL
;
A
#
# COMPACT_ATOMS: atom_id res chain seq x y z
N MET A 1 -37.12 -20.52 -8.83
CA MET A 1 -35.87 -20.12 -8.15
C MET A 1 -34.94 -19.57 -9.21
N GLY A 2 -34.83 -18.25 -9.32
CA GLY A 2 -33.84 -17.63 -10.22
C GLY A 2 -32.46 -17.79 -9.62
N ILE A 3 -31.54 -18.41 -10.35
CA ILE A 3 -30.12 -18.42 -9.99
C ILE A 3 -29.67 -16.96 -10.10
N ALA A 4 -29.43 -16.32 -8.97
CA ALA A 4 -28.78 -15.01 -8.96
C ALA A 4 -27.37 -15.23 -9.51
N ILE A 5 -27.15 -14.85 -10.76
CA ILE A 5 -25.81 -14.77 -11.34
C ILE A 5 -25.10 -13.66 -10.57
N LEU A 6 -24.28 -14.05 -9.58
CA LEU A 6 -23.39 -13.11 -8.93
C LEU A 6 -22.51 -12.49 -10.04
N PRO A 7 -22.33 -11.16 -10.08
CA PRO A 7 -21.47 -10.53 -11.06
C PRO A 7 -20.07 -11.16 -10.98
N GLU A 8 -19.52 -11.54 -12.13
CA GLU A 8 -18.19 -12.13 -12.24
C GLU A 8 -17.15 -11.18 -11.63
N LYS A 9 -16.31 -11.70 -10.72
CA LYS A 9 -15.30 -10.88 -10.07
C LYS A 9 -14.25 -10.45 -11.10
N PRO A 10 -13.76 -9.19 -11.05
CA PRO A 10 -12.68 -8.79 -11.94
C PRO A 10 -11.45 -9.67 -11.72
N ARG A 11 -10.81 -10.16 -12.79
CA ARG A 11 -9.63 -11.05 -12.72
C ARG A 11 -8.50 -10.53 -11.82
N TRP A 12 -8.32 -9.22 -11.76
CA TRP A 12 -7.29 -8.61 -10.91
C TRP A 12 -7.59 -8.77 -9.42
N VAL A 13 -8.86 -8.84 -9.02
CA VAL A 13 -9.29 -9.02 -7.62
C VAL A 13 -8.93 -10.43 -7.17
N GLU A 14 -9.21 -11.44 -8.00
CA GLU A 14 -8.86 -12.84 -7.69
C GLU A 14 -7.35 -13.02 -7.55
N ALA A 15 -6.58 -12.48 -8.51
CA ALA A 15 -5.13 -12.51 -8.45
C ALA A 15 -4.57 -11.77 -7.22
N ALA A 16 -5.15 -10.63 -6.86
CA ALA A 16 -4.73 -9.86 -5.70
C ALA A 16 -5.10 -10.55 -4.38
N ALA A 17 -6.29 -11.15 -4.27
CA ALA A 17 -6.74 -11.84 -3.06
C ALA A 17 -5.80 -13.00 -2.65
N ALA A 18 -5.14 -13.63 -3.62
CA ALA A 18 -4.13 -14.67 -3.38
C ALA A 18 -2.79 -14.13 -2.84
N LEU A 19 -2.57 -12.82 -2.82
CA LEU A 19 -1.31 -12.24 -2.32
C LEU A 19 -1.23 -12.35 -0.80
N PRO A 20 -0.03 -12.70 -0.27
CA PRO A 20 0.15 -12.85 1.17
C PRO A 20 0.20 -11.48 1.87
N LEU A 21 0.78 -10.46 1.24
CA LEU A 21 0.83 -9.10 1.77
C LEU A 21 -0.52 -8.40 1.63
N ALA A 22 -1.07 -7.92 2.75
CA ALA A 22 -2.25 -7.07 2.72
C ALA A 22 -1.94 -5.70 2.11
N PHE A 23 -0.86 -5.07 2.57
CA PHE A 23 -0.30 -3.82 2.05
C PHE A 23 1.20 -3.82 2.26
N ALA A 24 1.97 -3.25 1.35
CA ALA A 24 3.42 -3.21 1.48
C ALA A 24 3.94 -1.86 2.01
N GLN A 25 3.11 -0.82 1.96
CA GLN A 25 3.49 0.53 2.36
C GLN A 25 2.49 1.11 3.37
N VAL A 26 3.03 1.57 4.50
CA VAL A 26 2.36 2.49 5.44
C VAL A 26 2.05 3.78 4.69
N ARG A 27 0.84 4.33 4.88
CA ARG A 27 0.42 5.62 4.28
C ARG A 27 0.20 6.72 5.32
N GLU A 28 0.54 6.42 6.57
CA GLU A 28 0.70 7.31 7.69
C GLU A 28 2.07 8.01 7.65
N ASP A 29 2.16 9.18 8.28
CA ASP A 29 3.38 9.97 8.36
C ASP A 29 4.26 9.48 9.53
N ALA A 30 5.37 8.82 9.19
CA ALA A 30 6.34 8.32 10.17
C ALA A 30 7.04 9.46 10.97
N GLU A 31 6.98 10.72 10.52
CA GLU A 31 7.51 11.85 11.29
C GLU A 31 6.71 12.11 12.56
N VAL A 32 5.42 11.75 12.61
CA VAL A 32 4.62 11.81 13.84
C VAL A 32 5.19 10.85 14.88
N ASP A 33 5.50 9.62 14.49
CA ASP A 33 6.12 8.62 15.38
C ASP A 33 7.53 9.06 15.82
N ARG A 34 8.33 9.59 14.88
CA ARG A 34 9.68 10.13 15.16
C ARG A 34 9.64 11.29 16.15
N TRP A 35 8.71 12.22 15.95
CA TRP A 35 8.50 13.34 16.88
C TRP A 35 8.19 12.81 18.29
N LEU A 36 7.28 11.83 18.40
CA LEU A 36 6.92 11.23 19.68
C LEU A 36 8.13 10.56 20.35
N VAL A 37 8.88 9.70 19.63
CA VAL A 37 10.05 9.05 20.24
C VAL A 37 11.13 10.05 20.61
N ARG A 38 11.28 11.19 19.92
CA ARG A 38 12.24 12.24 20.31
C ARG A 38 11.80 13.02 21.57
N ALA A 39 10.50 13.07 21.85
CA ALA A 39 9.95 13.82 22.98
C ALA A 39 9.94 13.04 24.31
N VAL A 40 10.03 11.71 24.27
CA VAL A 40 10.02 10.86 25.48
C VAL A 40 11.42 10.66 26.08
N PRO A 41 11.54 10.40 27.40
CA PRO A 41 12.83 10.13 28.04
C PRO A 41 13.60 8.95 27.43
N HIS A 42 14.92 9.05 27.43
CA HIS A 42 15.83 7.99 26.98
C HIS A 42 16.08 6.95 28.10
N PRO A 43 16.18 5.64 27.79
CA PRO A 43 15.96 5.01 26.48
C PRO A 43 14.49 4.69 26.18
N CYS A 44 14.05 4.94 24.94
CA CYS A 44 12.72 4.59 24.47
C CYS A 44 12.66 3.12 24.02
N ARG A 45 11.54 2.44 24.32
CA ARG A 45 11.21 1.10 23.83
C ARG A 45 9.87 1.18 23.10
N VAL A 46 9.82 0.69 21.88
CA VAL A 46 8.65 0.79 21.01
C VAL A 46 8.09 -0.60 20.73
N VAL A 47 6.77 -0.74 20.89
CA VAL A 47 6.00 -1.90 20.43
C VAL A 47 4.98 -1.39 19.41
N MET A 48 4.93 -1.99 18.23
CA MET A 48 4.04 -1.55 17.16
C MET A 48 3.53 -2.71 16.30
N THR A 49 2.54 -2.45 15.44
CA THR A 49 2.18 -3.40 14.39
C THR A 49 3.19 -3.34 13.25
N ALA A 50 3.46 -4.48 12.59
CA ALA A 50 4.48 -4.51 11.53
C ALA A 50 4.08 -3.65 10.33
N SER A 51 2.81 -3.73 9.89
CA SER A 51 2.16 -2.77 8.98
C SER A 51 3.00 -2.35 7.75
N GLY A 52 3.72 -3.25 7.12
CA GLY A 52 4.54 -2.93 5.93
C GLY A 52 5.93 -2.35 6.24
N GLY A 53 6.28 -2.12 7.51
CA GLY A 53 7.66 -1.93 7.98
C GLY A 53 8.33 -0.60 7.68
N CYS A 54 7.66 0.35 7.03
CA CYS A 54 8.23 1.67 6.73
C CYS A 54 8.54 2.46 8.00
N THR A 55 7.55 2.61 8.89
CA THR A 55 7.71 3.29 10.19
C THR A 55 8.71 2.54 11.08
N ALA A 56 8.68 1.21 11.09
CA ALA A 56 9.65 0.41 11.83
C ALA A 56 11.10 0.71 11.41
N ALA A 57 11.37 0.77 10.10
CA ALA A 57 12.68 1.17 9.59
C ALA A 57 13.04 2.63 9.93
N ALA A 58 12.06 3.53 9.88
CA ALA A 58 12.25 4.94 10.23
C ALA A 58 12.58 5.15 11.73
N LEU A 59 11.97 4.37 12.62
CA LEU A 59 12.22 4.40 14.07
C LEU A 59 13.50 3.64 14.46
N ALA A 60 13.86 2.58 13.73
CA ALA A 60 15.12 1.86 13.95
C ALA A 60 16.36 2.74 13.71
N SER A 61 16.23 3.84 12.96
CA SER A 61 17.29 4.84 12.78
C SER A 61 17.31 5.94 13.85
N GLU A 62 16.34 5.98 14.77
CA GLU A 62 16.27 7.02 15.80
C GLU A 62 17.18 6.69 17.00
N PRO A 63 18.13 7.58 17.38
CA PRO A 63 19.05 7.30 18.48
C PRO A 63 18.36 7.06 19.84
N ASN A 64 17.15 7.59 20.03
CA ASN A 64 16.41 7.40 21.28
C ASN A 64 15.80 5.99 21.40
N VAL A 65 15.67 5.25 20.31
CA VAL A 65 15.01 3.94 20.29
C VAL A 65 16.02 2.84 20.62
N SER A 66 15.94 2.32 21.85
CA SER A 66 16.80 1.22 22.34
C SER A 66 16.30 -0.16 21.96
N ARG A 67 14.99 -0.31 21.72
CA ARG A 67 14.36 -1.58 21.36
C ARG A 67 13.11 -1.32 20.55
N LEU A 68 12.97 -2.06 19.45
CA LEU A 68 11.80 -2.07 18.60
C LEU A 68 11.25 -3.51 18.52
N GLU A 69 10.00 -3.68 18.94
CA GLU A 69 9.26 -4.93 18.83
C GLU A 69 8.07 -4.69 17.90
N PHE A 70 7.87 -5.59 16.94
CA PHE A 70 6.73 -5.51 16.03
C PHE A 70 5.99 -6.83 15.95
N VAL A 71 4.67 -6.74 15.90
CA VAL A 71 3.75 -7.88 15.84
C VAL A 71 2.77 -7.68 14.70
N ASP A 72 2.31 -8.75 14.07
CA ASP A 72 1.26 -8.65 13.06
C ASP A 72 0.52 -9.98 12.96
N LEU A 73 -0.78 -9.92 12.68
CA LEU A 73 -1.57 -11.11 12.41
C LEU A 73 -1.24 -11.71 11.05
N ASN A 74 -0.71 -10.90 10.12
CA ASN A 74 -0.23 -11.34 8.83
C ASN A 74 1.29 -11.61 8.89
N PRO A 75 1.74 -12.88 8.82
CA PRO A 75 3.16 -13.22 8.86
C PRO A 75 3.99 -12.58 7.73
N ALA A 76 3.38 -12.31 6.58
CA ALA A 76 4.05 -11.65 5.47
C ALA A 76 4.42 -10.19 5.80
N GLN A 77 3.62 -9.51 6.64
CA GLN A 77 3.97 -8.16 7.12
C GLN A 77 5.21 -8.19 8.02
N VAL A 78 5.30 -9.17 8.91
CA VAL A 78 6.49 -9.38 9.75
C VAL A 78 7.71 -9.68 8.88
N ALA A 79 7.56 -10.54 7.86
CA ALA A 79 8.61 -10.84 6.91
C ALA A 79 9.10 -9.60 6.13
N LEU A 80 8.17 -8.77 5.65
CA LEU A 80 8.50 -7.53 4.93
C LEU A 80 9.23 -6.53 5.84
N THR A 81 8.78 -6.38 7.09
CA THR A 81 9.45 -5.51 8.07
C THR A 81 10.88 -5.99 8.35
N ARG A 82 11.09 -7.31 8.53
CA ARG A 82 12.42 -7.89 8.69
C ARG A 82 13.32 -7.62 7.48
N LEU A 83 12.79 -7.76 6.26
CA LEU A 83 13.50 -7.43 5.03
C LEU A 83 13.91 -5.94 5.02
N LYS A 84 12.99 -5.02 5.28
CA LYS A 84 13.28 -3.57 5.27
C LYS A 84 14.34 -3.17 6.29
N LEU A 85 14.30 -3.74 7.50
CA LEU A 85 15.31 -3.51 8.53
C LEU A 85 16.68 -4.05 8.11
N ARG A 86 16.73 -5.24 7.50
CA ARG A 86 17.97 -5.79 6.96
C ARG A 86 18.54 -4.92 5.83
N LEU A 87 17.70 -4.49 4.89
CA LEU A 87 18.11 -3.57 3.82
C LEU A 87 18.54 -2.19 4.35
N LEU A 88 18.02 -1.77 5.50
CA LEU A 88 18.47 -0.55 6.18
C LEU A 88 19.91 -0.68 6.70
N LEU A 89 20.28 -1.85 7.20
CA LEU A 89 21.61 -2.14 7.74
C LEU A 89 22.64 -2.46 6.66
N GLU A 90 22.26 -3.24 5.65
CA GLU A 90 23.22 -3.91 4.75
C GLU A 90 23.39 -3.23 3.39
N ARG A 91 22.49 -2.32 3.01
CA ARG A 91 22.43 -1.77 1.65
C ARG A 91 22.47 -0.25 1.64
N SER A 92 23.06 0.30 0.58
CA SER A 92 23.01 1.74 0.34
C SER A 92 21.57 2.20 0.09
N PRO A 93 21.26 3.49 0.29
CA PRO A 93 19.92 4.03 0.02
C PRO A 93 19.42 3.76 -1.41
N LEU A 94 20.30 3.92 -2.42
CA LEU A 94 19.93 3.71 -3.83
C LEU A 94 19.63 2.24 -4.14
N GLU A 95 20.45 1.31 -3.64
CA GLU A 95 20.21 -0.13 -3.80
C GLU A 95 18.92 -0.55 -3.13
N ARG A 96 18.67 -0.06 -1.90
CA ARG A 96 17.42 -0.35 -1.18
C ARG A 96 16.21 0.14 -1.96
N LEU A 97 16.24 1.37 -2.47
CA LEU A 97 15.15 1.90 -3.31
C LEU A 97 14.91 1.03 -4.55
N ALA A 98 15.97 0.63 -5.25
CA ALA A 98 15.86 -0.20 -6.45
C ALA A 98 15.33 -1.63 -6.14
N LEU A 99 15.77 -2.23 -5.04
CA LEU A 99 15.30 -3.53 -4.56
C LEU A 99 13.82 -3.48 -4.16
N LEU A 100 13.40 -2.44 -3.44
CA LEU A 100 12.02 -2.27 -2.99
C LEU A 100 11.04 -1.93 -4.12
N GLY A 101 11.54 -1.43 -5.26
CA GLY A 101 10.72 -1.11 -6.44
C GLY A 101 10.66 0.38 -6.82
N HIS A 102 11.31 1.25 -6.04
CA HIS A 102 11.32 2.70 -6.21
C HIS A 102 12.41 3.20 -7.17
N GLY A 103 13.22 2.28 -7.71
CA GLY A 103 14.30 2.59 -8.64
C GLY A 103 14.44 1.54 -9.73
N PRO A 104 15.08 1.88 -10.86
CA PRO A 104 15.29 0.95 -11.96
C PRO A 104 16.19 -0.20 -11.52
N MET A 105 15.78 -1.43 -11.85
CA MET A 105 16.56 -2.64 -11.66
C MET A 105 16.05 -3.69 -12.64
N ASP A 106 16.96 -4.47 -13.23
CA ASP A 106 16.55 -5.62 -14.05
C ASP A 106 15.73 -6.60 -13.20
N PRO A 107 14.57 -7.09 -13.68
CA PRO A 107 13.69 -7.94 -12.87
C PRO A 107 14.34 -9.23 -12.37
N LYS A 108 15.21 -9.87 -13.16
CA LYS A 108 15.91 -11.10 -12.74
C LYS A 108 16.93 -10.78 -11.65
N ARG A 109 17.68 -9.68 -11.81
CA ARG A 109 18.63 -9.21 -10.79
C ARG A 109 17.94 -8.82 -9.49
N ARG A 110 16.78 -8.15 -9.57
CA ARG A 110 15.96 -7.81 -8.38
C ARG A 110 15.53 -9.06 -7.66
N LEU A 111 14.96 -10.03 -8.38
CA LEU A 111 14.50 -11.27 -7.79
C LEU A 111 15.65 -12.03 -7.10
N ALA A 112 16.77 -12.24 -7.78
CA ALA A 112 17.91 -12.96 -7.21
C ALA A 112 18.47 -12.27 -5.95
N ALA A 113 18.51 -10.94 -5.94
CA ALA A 113 18.94 -10.19 -4.76
C ALA A 113 17.91 -10.33 -3.61
N LEU A 114 16.61 -10.22 -3.89
CA LEU A 114 15.56 -10.42 -2.89
C LEU A 114 15.61 -11.84 -2.30
N GLU A 115 15.78 -12.87 -3.12
CA GLU A 115 15.92 -14.26 -2.67
C GLU A 115 17.12 -14.43 -1.75
N SER A 116 18.26 -13.80 -2.08
CA SER A 116 19.44 -13.82 -1.21
C SER A 116 19.18 -13.15 0.15
N GLU A 117 18.45 -12.03 0.17
CA GLU A 117 18.11 -11.34 1.43
C GLU A 117 17.10 -12.11 2.27
N LEU A 118 16.10 -12.72 1.63
CA LEU A 118 15.12 -13.57 2.31
C LEU A 118 15.79 -14.83 2.88
N ALA A 119 16.69 -15.46 2.12
CA ALA A 119 17.47 -16.61 2.60
C ALA A 119 18.33 -16.25 3.81
N ALA A 120 18.99 -15.08 3.80
CA ALA A 120 19.77 -14.60 4.95
C ALA A 120 18.92 -14.32 6.20
N LEU A 121 17.61 -14.11 6.04
CA LEU A 121 16.64 -13.98 7.13
C LEU A 121 15.99 -15.32 7.52
N GLY A 122 16.33 -16.43 6.84
CA GLY A 122 15.67 -17.72 7.02
C GLY A 122 14.19 -17.72 6.60
N LEU A 123 13.85 -16.91 5.60
CA LEU A 123 12.49 -16.76 5.07
C LEU A 123 12.32 -17.50 3.74
N ALA A 124 11.11 -17.98 3.48
CA ALA A 124 10.76 -18.60 2.22
C ALA A 124 10.81 -17.57 1.06
N PRO A 125 11.20 -17.97 -0.16
CA PRO A 125 11.36 -17.05 -1.29
C PRO A 125 10.04 -16.42 -1.78
N ASP A 126 8.91 -17.06 -1.51
CA ASP A 126 7.57 -16.64 -1.90
C ASP A 126 6.78 -15.98 -0.76
N VAL A 127 7.39 -15.77 0.41
CA VAL A 127 6.72 -15.24 1.62
C VAL A 127 6.07 -13.87 1.40
N LEU A 128 6.62 -13.07 0.47
CA LEU A 128 6.12 -11.74 0.12
C LEU A 128 5.21 -11.76 -1.13
N GLY A 129 5.11 -12.89 -1.82
CA GLY A 129 4.30 -13.05 -3.01
C GLY A 129 5.05 -13.72 -4.17
N PRO A 130 4.40 -13.82 -5.34
CA PRO A 130 4.97 -14.51 -6.50
C PRO A 130 6.26 -13.86 -7.01
N ALA A 131 7.26 -14.68 -7.30
CA ALA A 131 8.57 -14.27 -7.81
C ALA A 131 8.50 -13.32 -9.02
N GLY A 132 7.57 -13.57 -9.96
CA GLY A 132 7.37 -12.70 -11.13
C GLY A 132 6.95 -11.27 -10.75
N LEU A 133 6.09 -11.11 -9.75
CA LEU A 133 5.66 -9.79 -9.26
C LEU A 133 6.77 -9.12 -8.45
N LEU A 134 7.44 -9.86 -7.56
CA LEU A 134 8.56 -9.35 -6.76
C LEU A 134 9.71 -8.86 -7.65
N GLY A 135 10.08 -9.64 -8.67
CA GLY A 135 11.11 -9.26 -9.62
C GLY A 135 10.73 -8.04 -10.44
N SER A 136 9.50 -7.98 -10.97
CA SER A 136 9.09 -6.89 -11.87
C SER A 136 8.79 -5.57 -11.15
N LEU A 137 8.08 -5.64 -10.01
CA LEU A 137 7.56 -4.47 -9.31
C LEU A 137 8.37 -4.10 -8.07
N GLY A 138 9.00 -5.08 -7.40
CA GLY A 138 9.56 -4.91 -6.07
C GLY A 138 8.50 -5.04 -4.95
N PRO A 139 8.91 -5.45 -3.74
CA PRO A 139 8.00 -5.79 -2.65
C PRO A 139 7.11 -4.64 -2.20
N ASP A 140 7.53 -3.37 -2.31
CA ASP A 140 6.70 -2.21 -1.94
C ASP A 140 5.52 -1.96 -2.89
N HIS A 141 5.44 -2.73 -3.97
CA HIS A 141 4.37 -2.67 -4.97
C HIS A 141 3.60 -4.00 -5.09
N VAL A 142 3.84 -4.93 -4.16
CA VAL A 142 3.27 -6.28 -4.15
C VAL A 142 2.46 -6.45 -2.87
N GLY A 143 1.17 -6.13 -2.93
CA GLY A 143 0.21 -6.32 -1.84
C GLY A 143 -1.20 -6.06 -2.32
N ARG A 144 -2.20 -6.53 -1.58
CA ARG A 144 -3.62 -6.43 -1.98
C ARG A 144 -4.03 -4.97 -2.20
N TYR A 145 -3.64 -4.08 -1.30
CA TYR A 145 -3.85 -2.64 -1.45
C TYR A 145 -3.07 -2.06 -2.64
N GLU A 146 -1.82 -2.44 -2.85
CA GLU A 146 -1.04 -1.96 -3.99
C GLU A 146 -1.69 -2.37 -5.32
N ARG A 147 -2.27 -3.58 -5.41
CA ARG A 147 -3.03 -4.02 -6.59
C ARG A 147 -4.35 -3.25 -6.75
N LEU A 148 -5.08 -3.02 -5.65
CA LEU A 148 -6.28 -2.18 -5.64
C LEU A 148 -5.99 -0.76 -6.15
N PHE A 149 -4.91 -0.13 -5.65
CA PHE A 149 -4.52 1.20 -6.10
C PHE A 149 -3.97 1.20 -7.53
N ALA A 150 -3.31 0.13 -7.97
CA ALA A 150 -2.91 -0.02 -9.37
C ALA A 150 -4.14 -0.11 -10.30
N ALA A 151 -5.17 -0.85 -9.89
CA ALA A 151 -6.43 -0.90 -10.62
C ALA A 151 -7.11 0.48 -10.65
N LEU A 152 -7.17 1.19 -9.50
CA LEU A 152 -7.68 2.57 -9.45
C LEU A 152 -6.93 3.52 -10.39
N ARG A 153 -5.59 3.45 -10.45
CA ARG A 153 -4.82 4.26 -11.39
C ARG A 153 -5.12 3.92 -12.85
N ALA A 154 -5.35 2.65 -13.17
CA ALA A 154 -5.70 2.23 -14.53
C ALA A 154 -7.05 2.81 -14.99
N GLU A 155 -8.03 2.90 -14.07
CA GLU A 155 -9.32 3.55 -14.32
C GLU A 155 -9.19 5.04 -14.70
N PHE A 156 -8.10 5.69 -14.29
CA PHE A 156 -7.82 7.09 -14.56
C PHE A 156 -6.91 7.34 -15.76
N SER A 157 -6.59 6.31 -16.55
CA SER A 157 -5.67 6.43 -17.68
C SER A 157 -6.07 7.53 -18.68
N GLU A 158 -7.37 7.64 -19.00
CA GLU A 158 -7.90 8.68 -19.88
C GLU A 158 -7.87 10.08 -19.26
N GLN A 159 -7.95 10.19 -17.93
CA GLN A 159 -7.95 11.45 -17.19
C GLN A 159 -6.57 11.80 -16.59
N ALA A 160 -5.52 11.05 -16.93
CA ALA A 160 -4.20 11.18 -16.31
C ALA A 160 -3.64 12.61 -16.38
N GLN A 161 -3.79 13.29 -17.53
CA GLN A 161 -3.32 14.67 -17.69
C GLN A 161 -4.14 15.66 -16.86
N ALA A 162 -5.46 15.46 -16.75
CA ALA A 162 -6.33 16.30 -15.96
C ALA A 162 -6.04 16.15 -14.45
N LEU A 163 -5.81 14.92 -13.99
CA LEU A 163 -5.38 14.64 -12.61
C LEU A 163 -4.01 15.23 -12.30
N LYS A 164 -3.04 15.11 -13.23
CA LYS A 164 -1.72 15.74 -13.06
C LYS A 164 -1.84 17.25 -12.94
N ALA A 165 -2.67 17.88 -13.77
CA ALA A 165 -2.92 19.32 -13.69
C ALA A 165 -3.61 19.70 -12.37
N LEU A 166 -4.55 18.90 -11.89
CA LEU A 166 -5.23 19.09 -10.59
C LEU A 166 -4.25 19.02 -9.42
N MET A 167 -3.39 18.00 -9.38
CA MET A 167 -2.40 17.80 -8.31
C MET A 167 -1.31 18.87 -8.30
N GLY A 168 -1.13 19.60 -9.41
CA GLY A 168 -0.20 20.72 -9.50
C GLY A 168 -0.78 22.06 -9.04
N LEU A 169 -2.07 22.12 -8.68
CA LEU A 169 -2.68 23.33 -8.13
C LEU A 169 -2.30 23.49 -6.66
N SER A 170 -2.16 24.75 -6.23
CA SER A 170 -1.95 25.13 -4.83
C SER A 170 -3.19 25.74 -4.17
N ASP A 171 -4.27 25.93 -4.93
CA ASP A 171 -5.54 26.50 -4.47
C ASP A 171 -6.56 25.37 -4.23
N PRO A 172 -6.87 25.03 -2.97
CA PRO A 172 -7.83 23.98 -2.64
C PRO A 172 -9.24 24.28 -3.18
N ALA A 173 -9.65 25.55 -3.28
CA ALA A 173 -10.96 25.89 -3.80
C ALA A 173 -11.08 25.55 -5.30
N GLU A 174 -10.02 25.82 -6.06
CA GLU A 174 -9.93 25.45 -7.47
C GLU A 174 -9.81 23.92 -7.66
N GLN A 175 -9.08 23.23 -6.77
CA GLN A 175 -9.02 21.76 -6.78
C GLN A 175 -10.42 21.16 -6.58
N ALA A 176 -11.11 21.57 -5.52
CA ALA A 176 -12.48 21.12 -5.21
C ALA A 176 -13.45 21.40 -6.37
N ARG A 177 -13.37 22.59 -6.99
CA ARG A 177 -14.22 22.95 -8.14
C ARG A 177 -14.03 22.01 -9.33
N ARG A 178 -12.78 21.60 -9.63
CA ARG A 178 -12.47 20.73 -10.78
C ARG A 178 -12.94 19.29 -10.59
N VAL A 179 -12.96 18.80 -9.35
CA VAL A 179 -13.41 17.43 -9.03
C VAL A 179 -14.85 17.34 -8.53
N ALA A 180 -15.59 18.45 -8.53
CA ALA A 180 -16.99 18.48 -8.13
C ALA A 180 -17.81 17.43 -8.93
N PRO A 181 -18.80 16.75 -8.34
CA PRO A 181 -19.51 15.61 -8.96
C PRO A 181 -20.09 15.88 -10.36
N GLY A 182 -20.46 17.14 -10.65
CA GLY A 182 -21.01 17.56 -11.94
C GLY A 182 -19.97 17.76 -13.06
N THR A 183 -18.67 17.69 -12.78
CA THR A 183 -17.63 17.84 -13.80
C THR A 183 -17.28 16.50 -14.46
N ALA A 184 -16.61 16.55 -15.61
CA ALA A 184 -16.12 15.34 -16.27
C ALA A 184 -15.15 14.56 -15.37
N LEU A 185 -14.24 15.26 -14.69
CA LEU A 185 -13.27 14.66 -13.78
C LEU A 185 -13.93 14.13 -12.50
N GLY A 186 -14.93 14.84 -11.96
CA GLY A 186 -15.70 14.37 -10.81
C GLY A 186 -16.48 13.10 -11.09
N ARG A 187 -17.14 13.00 -12.25
CA ARG A 187 -17.83 11.77 -12.67
C ARG A 187 -16.86 10.61 -12.89
N ALA A 188 -15.70 10.86 -13.50
CA ALA A 188 -14.67 9.84 -13.67
C ALA A 188 -14.15 9.33 -12.32
N LEU A 189 -13.96 10.23 -11.36
CA LEU A 189 -13.57 9.91 -9.98
C LEU A 189 -14.59 9.00 -9.30
N ASP A 190 -15.88 9.35 -9.34
CA ASP A 190 -16.93 8.52 -8.74
C ASP A 190 -17.00 7.14 -9.41
N ALA A 191 -16.96 7.10 -10.74
CA ALA A 191 -17.05 5.86 -11.50
C ALA A 191 -15.85 4.92 -11.22
N ALA A 192 -14.63 5.47 -11.14
CA ALA A 192 -13.43 4.70 -10.79
C ALA A 192 -13.53 4.10 -9.39
N HIS A 193 -14.01 4.85 -8.40
CA HIS A 193 -14.20 4.34 -7.03
C HIS A 193 -15.28 3.27 -6.99
N VAL A 194 -16.43 3.49 -7.65
CA VAL A 194 -17.50 2.48 -7.74
C VAL A 194 -16.99 1.16 -8.31
N ARG A 195 -16.15 1.20 -9.36
CA ARG A 195 -15.61 -0.03 -9.98
C ARG A 195 -14.55 -0.73 -9.13
N THR A 196 -13.69 0.03 -8.45
CA THR A 196 -12.52 -0.54 -7.75
C THR A 196 -12.78 -0.83 -6.28
N PHE A 197 -13.40 0.10 -5.56
CA PHE A 197 -13.78 -0.01 -4.14
C PHE A 197 -15.18 -0.57 -3.93
N ALA A 198 -15.76 -1.24 -4.94
CA ALA A 198 -16.99 -2.01 -4.76
C ALA A 198 -16.86 -2.94 -3.56
N MET A 199 -17.90 -3.03 -2.72
CA MET A 199 -17.85 -3.84 -1.50
C MET A 199 -17.46 -5.30 -1.78
N ALA A 200 -17.99 -5.88 -2.86
CA ALA A 200 -17.63 -7.23 -3.30
C ALA A 200 -16.12 -7.42 -3.59
N ASN A 201 -15.44 -6.37 -4.08
CA ASN A 201 -13.99 -6.41 -4.26
C ASN A 201 -13.27 -6.32 -2.91
N LEU A 202 -13.70 -5.41 -2.03
CA LEU A 202 -13.08 -5.22 -0.71
C LEU A 202 -13.25 -6.46 0.18
N GLU A 203 -14.42 -7.08 0.18
CA GLU A 203 -14.68 -8.36 0.87
C GLU A 203 -13.80 -9.49 0.33
N ALA A 204 -13.59 -9.54 -0.99
CA ALA A 204 -12.72 -10.54 -1.60
C ALA A 204 -11.24 -10.33 -1.23
N LEU A 205 -10.79 -9.09 -1.13
CA LEU A 205 -9.40 -8.75 -0.78
C LEU A 205 -9.15 -8.85 0.73
N PHE A 206 -10.14 -8.51 1.56
CA PHE A 206 -10.01 -8.31 3.01
C PHE A 206 -11.17 -8.96 3.79
N PRO A 207 -11.30 -10.30 3.76
CA PRO A 207 -12.48 -11.01 4.28
C PRO A 207 -12.71 -10.84 5.79
N THR A 208 -11.69 -10.55 6.58
CA THR A 208 -11.79 -10.36 8.04
C THR A 208 -12.01 -8.90 8.46
N ALA A 209 -11.84 -7.93 7.54
CA ALA A 209 -12.00 -6.50 7.80
C ALA A 209 -13.36 -5.95 7.33
N ALA A 210 -14.09 -6.71 6.50
CA ALA A 210 -15.27 -6.22 5.77
C ALA A 210 -16.60 -6.30 6.57
N ALA A 211 -16.56 -6.12 7.89
CA ALA A 211 -17.77 -5.83 8.65
C ALA A 211 -18.12 -4.33 8.48
N ALA A 212 -18.49 -3.92 7.26
CA ALA A 212 -18.93 -2.55 7.02
C ALA A 212 -20.24 -2.27 7.78
N PRO A 213 -20.43 -1.06 8.33
CA PRO A 213 -21.74 -0.63 8.82
C PRO A 213 -22.77 -0.75 7.69
N ARG A 214 -23.85 -1.50 7.94
CA ARG A 214 -24.94 -1.67 6.95
C ARG A 214 -25.46 -0.29 6.52
N GLY A 215 -25.50 -0.04 5.21
CA GLY A 215 -26.11 1.16 4.63
C GLY A 215 -25.17 2.28 4.15
N MET A 216 -23.85 2.12 4.24
CA MET A 216 -22.90 3.09 3.66
C MET A 216 -22.58 2.75 2.20
N GLU A 217 -22.77 3.71 1.29
CA GLU A 217 -22.23 3.63 -0.09
C GLU A 217 -20.72 3.83 -0.08
N TYR A 218 -20.01 2.79 0.35
CA TYR A 218 -18.57 2.78 0.59
C TYR A 218 -17.72 3.38 -0.55
N PRO A 219 -18.02 3.10 -1.84
CA PRO A 219 -17.27 3.72 -2.94
C PRO A 219 -17.43 5.25 -3.00
N LEU A 220 -18.64 5.76 -2.79
CA LEU A 220 -18.89 7.21 -2.79
C LEU A 220 -18.36 7.89 -1.54
N HIS A 221 -18.31 7.17 -0.41
CA HIS A 221 -17.61 7.65 0.78
C HIS A 221 -16.13 7.92 0.49
N PHE A 222 -15.42 6.98 -0.15
CA PHE A 222 -14.02 7.19 -0.52
C PHE A 222 -13.84 8.34 -1.51
N ALA A 223 -14.71 8.43 -2.51
CA ALA A 223 -14.70 9.55 -3.45
C ALA A 223 -14.88 10.90 -2.74
N ALA A 224 -15.82 11.00 -1.79
CA ALA A 224 -16.03 12.19 -0.99
C ALA A 224 -14.82 12.53 -0.09
N ARG A 225 -14.22 11.52 0.55
CA ARG A 225 -12.99 11.70 1.37
C ARG A 225 -11.82 12.18 0.54
N LEU A 226 -11.63 11.62 -0.66
CA LEU A 226 -10.59 12.05 -1.59
C LEU A 226 -10.80 13.51 -1.99
N ARG A 227 -12.03 13.93 -2.31
CA ARG A 227 -12.34 15.33 -2.60
C ARG A 227 -12.10 16.27 -1.43
N TRP A 228 -12.22 15.80 -0.20
CA TRP A 228 -11.93 16.61 0.99
C TRP A 228 -10.42 16.81 1.21
N ALA A 229 -9.60 15.86 0.75
CA ALA A 229 -8.15 15.92 0.83
C ALA A 229 -7.49 16.66 -0.34
N LEU A 230 -8.27 16.97 -1.39
CA LEU A 230 -7.89 17.79 -2.54
C LEU A 230 -8.35 19.24 -2.32
#